data_AF-A0A7J6U754-F1
#
_entry.id   AF-A0A7J6U754-F1
#
_cell.length_a   1.000
_cell.length_b   1.000
_cell.length_c   1.000
_cell.angle_alpha   90.00
_cell.angle_beta   90.00
_cell.angle_gamma   90.00
#
_symmetry.space_group_name_H-M   'P 1'
#
loop_
_entity.id
_entity.type
_entity.pdbx_description
1 polymer ?
#
loop_
_entity_poly.entity_id
_entity_poly.type
_entity_poly.pdbx_seq_one_letter_code
_entity_poly.pdbx_strand_id
1 'polypeptide(L)'
;MLTSATRRFVPAAVGAVAHSTRAFTSMATGSLDFINFDPYQTDGEPVKLHNFLNGQWVPAAKTTDIVDPLTGRAMLRMPDTGVGDLEPFVKSMRAIPKSGLHNPFRNVERYRMYGDISHKLAA
;
A
#
# COMPACT_ATOMS: atom_id res chain seq x y z
N MET A 1 5.19 75.26 11.37
CA MET A 1 4.28 74.22 10.84
C MET A 1 5.09 73.27 9.98
N LEU A 2 4.76 71.98 10.05
CA LEU A 2 5.60 70.81 9.77
C LEU A 2 6.28 70.79 8.39
N THR A 3 7.55 70.38 8.33
CA THR A 3 8.13 69.73 7.14
C THR A 3 8.69 68.36 7.54
N SER A 4 7.99 67.34 7.06
CA SER A 4 8.11 65.93 7.44
C SER A 4 9.24 65.24 6.66
N ALA A 5 9.96 64.35 7.34
CA ALA A 5 11.10 63.59 6.83
C ALA A 5 10.70 62.62 5.69
N THR A 6 11.42 62.70 4.57
CA THR A 6 11.25 61.81 3.43
C THR A 6 11.85 60.42 3.75
N ARG A 7 11.00 59.45 4.09
CA ARG A 7 11.40 58.05 4.31
C ARG A 7 11.65 57.40 2.96
N ARG A 8 12.92 57.08 2.65
CA ARG A 8 13.27 56.21 1.51
C ARG A 8 12.73 54.80 1.78
N PHE A 9 11.87 54.32 0.89
CA PHE A 9 11.36 52.95 0.92
C PHE A 9 12.44 52.03 0.29
N VAL A 10 13.03 51.15 1.08
CA VAL A 10 13.90 50.07 0.60
C VAL A 10 13.00 48.84 0.40
N PRO A 11 12.92 48.24 -0.80
CA PRO A 11 12.20 46.99 -0.96
C PRO A 11 12.97 45.90 -0.22
N ALA A 12 12.33 45.29 0.79
CA ALA A 12 12.84 44.09 1.42
C ALA A 12 12.91 42.97 0.38
N ALA A 13 14.10 42.40 0.20
CA ALA A 13 14.30 41.24 -0.65
C ALA A 13 13.41 40.08 -0.17
N VAL A 14 12.56 39.58 -1.06
CA VAL A 14 11.80 38.35 -0.84
C VAL A 14 12.81 37.21 -0.76
N GLY A 15 13.13 36.78 0.45
CA GLY A 15 13.97 35.62 0.69
C GLY A 15 13.31 34.40 0.07
N ALA A 16 14.00 33.78 -0.90
CA ALA A 16 13.58 32.49 -1.43
C ALA A 16 13.65 31.46 -0.30
N VAL A 17 12.50 31.05 0.22
CA VAL A 17 12.39 29.90 1.11
C VAL A 17 12.71 28.67 0.28
N ALA A 18 13.95 28.19 0.41
CA ALA A 18 14.36 26.90 -0.14
C ALA A 18 13.48 25.83 0.53
N HIS A 19 12.46 25.37 -0.20
CA HIS A 19 11.72 24.19 0.18
C HIS A 19 12.70 23.03 0.06
N SER A 20 13.27 22.60 1.19
CA SER A 20 13.95 21.33 1.30
C SER A 20 12.90 20.26 1.05
N THR A 21 12.78 19.85 -0.21
CA THR A 21 12.21 18.56 -0.57
C THR A 21 13.18 17.54 0.02
N ARG A 22 12.91 17.10 1.25
CA ARG A 22 13.42 15.82 1.72
C ARG A 22 12.78 14.79 0.79
N ALA A 23 13.46 14.49 -0.31
CA ALA A 23 13.20 13.28 -1.06
C ALA A 23 13.36 12.14 -0.06
N PHE A 24 12.27 11.45 0.24
CA PHE A 24 12.34 10.15 0.89
C PHE A 24 13.12 9.26 -0.07
N THR A 25 14.42 9.15 0.16
CA THR A 25 15.25 8.18 -0.54
C THR A 25 14.82 6.83 -0.01
N SER A 26 14.04 6.09 -0.80
CA SER A 26 13.67 4.72 -0.51
C SER A 26 14.97 3.91 -0.41
N MET A 27 15.37 3.55 0.80
CA MET A 27 16.45 2.61 1.09
C MET A 27 15.95 1.18 0.84
N ALA A 28 15.48 0.90 -0.37
CA ALA A 28 15.12 -0.46 -0.78
C ALA A 28 16.17 -0.97 -1.79
N THR A 29 17.41 -1.10 -1.34
CA THR A 29 18.49 -1.76 -2.12
C THR A 29 18.55 -3.27 -1.89
N GLY A 30 17.67 -3.83 -1.06
CA GLY A 30 17.43 -5.26 -0.94
C GLY A 30 16.00 -5.59 -1.33
N SER A 31 15.80 -6.53 -2.25
CA SER A 31 14.48 -7.15 -2.46
C SER A 31 14.01 -7.70 -1.12
N LEU A 32 12.85 -7.24 -0.64
CA LEU A 32 12.26 -7.83 0.56
C LEU A 32 11.97 -9.31 0.29
N ASP A 33 12.35 -10.21 1.20
CA ASP A 33 12.26 -11.66 0.99
C ASP A 33 10.84 -12.16 0.66
N PHE A 34 9.81 -11.39 1.06
CA PHE A 34 8.42 -11.72 0.79
C PHE A 34 7.91 -11.20 -0.57
N ILE A 35 8.70 -10.40 -1.29
CA ILE A 35 8.39 -9.95 -2.65
C ILE A 35 8.98 -10.98 -3.62
N ASN A 36 8.13 -11.52 -4.49
CA ASN A 36 8.48 -12.57 -5.45
C ASN A 36 8.51 -12.08 -6.91
N PHE A 37 8.51 -10.76 -7.14
CA PHE A 37 8.58 -10.15 -8.47
C PHE A 37 9.38 -8.85 -8.43
N ASP A 38 10.02 -8.48 -9.54
CA ASP A 38 10.70 -7.18 -9.67
C ASP A 38 9.71 -6.11 -10.15
N PRO A 39 9.45 -5.04 -9.36
CA PRO A 39 8.52 -3.99 -9.75
C PRO A 39 9.02 -3.12 -10.92
N TYR A 40 10.31 -3.14 -11.23
CA TYR A 40 10.90 -2.33 -12.31
C TYR A 40 11.04 -3.11 -13.61
N GLN A 41 10.82 -4.42 -13.59
CA GLN A 41 10.79 -5.24 -14.79
C GLN A 41 9.41 -5.09 -15.47
N THR A 42 9.25 -4.01 -16.24
CA THR A 42 8.03 -3.70 -17.00
C THR A 42 7.94 -4.41 -18.34
N ASP A 43 9.04 -4.94 -18.83
CA ASP A 43 9.13 -5.68 -20.09
C ASP A 43 9.09 -7.19 -19.81
N GLY A 44 8.03 -7.88 -20.26
CA GLY A 44 7.90 -9.32 -20.12
C GLY A 44 6.46 -9.82 -20.08
N GLU A 45 6.31 -11.06 -19.65
CA GLU A 45 5.00 -11.67 -19.40
C GLU A 45 4.35 -11.06 -18.14
N PRO A 46 3.02 -10.84 -18.14
CA PRO A 46 2.31 -10.30 -16.99
C PRO A 46 2.49 -11.16 -15.73
N VAL A 47 2.72 -10.52 -14.59
CA VAL A 47 2.86 -11.22 -13.30
C VAL A 47 1.51 -11.82 -12.90
N LYS A 48 1.50 -13.13 -12.63
CA LYS A 48 0.28 -13.85 -12.23
C LYS A 48 0.00 -13.70 -10.74
N LEU A 49 -1.16 -13.13 -10.41
CA LEU A 49 -1.64 -12.97 -9.05
C LEU A 49 -2.53 -14.15 -8.61
N HIS A 50 -2.71 -14.28 -7.30
CA HIS A 50 -3.47 -15.35 -6.66
C HIS A 50 -4.39 -14.77 -5.58
N ASN A 51 -5.46 -15.48 -5.25
CA ASN A 51 -6.31 -15.16 -4.10
C ASN A 51 -5.67 -15.68 -2.82
N PHE A 52 -5.94 -15.06 -1.67
CA PHE A 52 -5.53 -15.58 -0.37
C PHE A 52 -6.75 -16.03 0.42
N LEU A 53 -6.90 -17.35 0.63
CA LEU A 53 -8.05 -17.96 1.29
C LEU A 53 -7.57 -18.93 2.37
N ASN A 54 -8.07 -18.76 3.60
CA ASN A 54 -7.78 -19.65 4.73
C ASN A 54 -6.29 -19.94 4.97
N GLY A 55 -5.43 -18.95 4.74
CA GLY A 55 -3.98 -19.08 4.96
C GLY A 55 -3.20 -19.63 3.76
N GLN A 56 -3.84 -19.80 2.60
CA GLN A 56 -3.21 -20.35 1.39
C GLN A 56 -3.41 -19.43 0.19
N TRP A 57 -2.42 -19.39 -0.70
CA TRP A 57 -2.53 -18.78 -2.02
C TRP A 57 -3.24 -19.75 -2.96
N VAL A 58 -4.36 -19.31 -3.56
CA VAL A 58 -5.25 -20.13 -4.38
C VAL A 58 -5.37 -19.49 -5.78
N PRO A 59 -5.19 -20.26 -6.87
CA PRO A 59 -5.41 -19.76 -8.22
C PRO A 59 -6.91 -19.55 -8.49
N ALA A 60 -7.24 -18.61 -9.38
CA ALA A 60 -8.59 -18.45 -9.90
C ALA A 60 -8.76 -19.15 -11.26
N ALA A 61 -10.00 -19.55 -11.57
CA ALA A 61 -10.36 -20.15 -12.84
C ALA A 61 -10.33 -19.14 -14.00
N LYS A 62 -10.70 -17.89 -13.71
CA LYS A 62 -10.66 -16.77 -14.64
C LYS A 62 -9.64 -15.74 -14.18
N THR A 63 -9.05 -15.07 -15.14
CA THR A 63 -8.12 -13.96 -14.88
C THR A 63 -8.39 -12.83 -15.86
N THR A 64 -8.19 -11.61 -15.41
CA THR A 64 -8.22 -10.40 -16.22
C THR A 64 -6.84 -9.74 -16.23
N ASP A 65 -6.46 -9.16 -17.36
CA ASP A 65 -5.18 -8.49 -17.48
C ASP A 65 -5.34 -7.01 -17.06
N ILE A 66 -4.48 -6.58 -16.14
CA ILE A 66 -4.33 -5.18 -15.77
C ILE A 66 -3.26 -4.57 -16.66
N VAL A 67 -3.61 -3.50 -17.35
CA VAL A 67 -2.70 -2.81 -18.27
C VAL A 67 -1.89 -1.74 -17.57
N ASP A 68 -0.67 -1.55 -18.07
CA ASP A 68 0.19 -0.44 -17.71
C ASP A 68 -0.37 0.87 -18.29
N PRO A 69 -0.67 1.89 -17.46
CA PRO A 69 -1.16 3.17 -17.95
C PRO A 69 -0.17 3.92 -18.84
N LEU A 70 1.14 3.61 -18.77
CA LEU A 70 2.17 4.31 -19.55
C LEU A 70 2.41 3.67 -20.92
N THR A 71 2.36 2.34 -21.00
CA THR A 71 2.68 1.59 -22.23
C THR A 71 1.47 0.96 -22.91
N GLY A 72 0.35 0.80 -22.19
CA GLY A 72 -0.85 0.11 -22.65
C GLY A 72 -0.71 -1.43 -22.73
N ARG A 73 0.43 -1.99 -22.32
CA ARG A 73 0.68 -3.44 -22.30
C ARG A 73 0.14 -4.07 -21.03
N ALA A 74 -0.17 -5.37 -21.04
CA ALA A 74 -0.56 -6.08 -19.82
C ALA A 74 0.64 -6.19 -18.86
N MET A 75 0.47 -5.76 -17.60
CA MET A 75 1.49 -5.84 -16.54
C MET A 75 1.19 -6.95 -15.51
N LEU A 76 -0.08 -7.15 -15.18
CA LEU A 76 -0.50 -8.11 -14.15
C LEU A 76 -1.65 -8.96 -14.67
N ARG A 77 -1.67 -10.23 -14.30
CA ARG A 77 -2.80 -11.13 -14.53
C ARG A 77 -3.53 -11.36 -13.21
N MET A 78 -4.62 -10.62 -13.02
CA MET A 78 -5.41 -10.57 -11.79
C MET A 78 -6.48 -11.68 -11.78
N PRO A 79 -6.62 -12.45 -10.69
CA PRO A 79 -7.77 -13.32 -10.44
C PRO A 79 -9.12 -12.61 -10.64
N ASP A 80 -9.90 -13.07 -11.61
CA ASP A 80 -11.27 -12.59 -11.83
C ASP A 80 -12.24 -13.54 -11.10
N THR A 81 -12.38 -13.32 -9.80
CA THR A 81 -13.20 -14.17 -8.92
C THR A 81 -14.67 -13.82 -9.10
N GLY A 82 -15.39 -14.66 -9.84
CA GLY A 82 -16.81 -14.45 -10.12
C GLY A 82 -17.74 -15.00 -9.04
N VAL A 83 -19.05 -14.78 -9.20
CA VAL A 83 -20.09 -15.23 -8.25
C VAL A 83 -20.03 -16.74 -7.98
N GLY A 84 -19.70 -17.55 -9.00
CA GLY A 84 -19.56 -19.00 -8.86
C GLY A 84 -18.39 -19.44 -7.97
N ASP A 85 -17.39 -18.60 -7.78
CA ASP A 85 -16.17 -18.91 -7.02
C ASP A 85 -16.22 -18.35 -5.58
N LEU A 86 -17.30 -17.65 -5.20
CA LEU A 86 -17.40 -16.96 -3.90
C LEU A 86 -17.73 -17.88 -2.72
N GLU A 87 -18.34 -19.03 -2.95
CA GLU A 87 -18.83 -19.90 -1.86
C GLU A 87 -17.74 -20.25 -0.82
N PRO A 88 -16.49 -20.61 -1.20
CA PRO A 88 -15.41 -20.82 -0.24
C PRO A 88 -15.07 -19.58 0.61
N PHE A 89 -15.16 -18.38 0.02
CA PHE A 89 -14.93 -17.12 0.73
C PHE A 89 -16.07 -16.82 1.71
N VAL A 90 -17.32 -17.00 1.27
CA VAL A 90 -18.51 -16.86 2.12
C VAL A 90 -18.42 -17.81 3.31
N LYS A 91 -18.03 -19.07 3.08
CA LYS A 91 -17.85 -20.06 4.13
C LYS A 91 -16.73 -19.65 5.10
N SER A 92 -15.61 -19.13 4.60
CA SER A 92 -14.51 -18.60 5.43
C SER A 92 -14.98 -17.46 6.33
N MET A 93 -15.73 -16.50 5.77
CA MET A 93 -16.29 -15.39 6.53
C MET A 93 -17.31 -15.86 7.57
N ARG A 94 -18.18 -16.82 7.23
CA ARG A 94 -19.18 -17.39 8.16
C ARG A 94 -18.57 -18.19 9.31
N ALA A 95 -17.36 -18.72 9.14
CA ALA A 95 -16.64 -19.40 10.22
C ALA A 95 -16.24 -18.43 11.35
N ILE A 96 -16.24 -17.12 11.08
CA ILE A 96 -15.95 -16.11 12.10
C ILE A 96 -17.21 -15.86 12.96
N PRO A 97 -17.14 -16.04 14.28
CA PRO A 97 -18.28 -15.79 15.15
C PRO A 97 -18.61 -14.29 15.20
N LYS A 98 -19.89 -13.96 15.45
CA LYS A 98 -20.37 -12.56 15.54
C LYS A 98 -19.61 -11.70 16.56
N SER A 99 -19.08 -12.32 17.62
CA SER A 99 -18.27 -11.67 18.64
C SER A 99 -16.79 -11.49 18.24
N GLY A 100 -16.44 -11.72 16.97
CA GLY A 100 -15.10 -11.58 16.40
C GLY A 100 -14.15 -12.69 16.81
N LEU A 101 -12.95 -12.76 16.21
CA LEU A 101 -11.95 -13.74 16.63
C LEU A 101 -11.27 -13.40 17.97
N HIS A 102 -11.36 -12.15 18.41
CA HIS A 102 -10.97 -11.65 19.72
C HIS A 102 -11.83 -10.45 20.12
N ASN A 103 -11.90 -10.16 21.42
CA ASN A 103 -12.56 -9.01 22.02
C ASN A 103 -11.99 -8.79 23.45
N PRO A 104 -12.40 -7.74 24.19
CA PRO A 104 -11.85 -7.47 25.53
C PRO A 104 -12.04 -8.60 26.56
N PHE A 105 -12.96 -9.52 26.31
CA PHE A 105 -13.26 -10.65 27.20
C PHE A 105 -12.82 -12.01 26.63
N ARG A 106 -12.34 -12.08 25.37
CA ARG A 106 -11.97 -13.33 24.69
C ARG A 106 -10.74 -13.15 23.80
N ASN A 107 -9.75 -14.02 23.94
CA ASN A 107 -8.50 -14.00 23.15
C ASN A 107 -7.79 -12.63 23.22
N VAL A 108 -7.74 -12.02 24.42
CA VAL A 108 -7.19 -10.68 24.66
C VAL A 108 -5.72 -10.56 24.19
N GLU A 109 -4.95 -11.64 24.26
CA GLU A 109 -3.56 -11.69 23.78
C GLU A 109 -3.39 -11.31 22.30
N ARG A 110 -4.46 -11.41 21.49
CA ARG A 110 -4.41 -11.00 20.09
C ARG A 110 -4.16 -9.50 19.92
N TYR A 111 -4.53 -8.66 20.89
CA TYR A 111 -4.17 -7.24 20.85
C TYR A 111 -2.66 -7.04 20.87
N ARG A 112 -1.95 -7.79 21.72
CA ARG A 112 -0.48 -7.77 21.77
C ARG A 112 0.14 -8.40 20.53
N MET A 113 -0.39 -9.54 20.08
CA MET A 113 0.07 -10.20 18.85
C MET A 113 0.06 -9.26 17.64
N TYR A 114 -1.00 -8.47 17.46
CA TYR A 114 -1.05 -7.47 16.38
C TYR A 114 -0.05 -6.33 16.58
N GLY A 115 0.26 -5.96 17.82
CA GLY A 115 1.35 -5.05 18.16
C GLY A 115 2.73 -5.60 17.74
N ASP A 116 2.99 -6.87 18.05
CA ASP A 116 4.23 -7.55 17.66
C ASP A 116 4.35 -7.65 16.13
N ILE A 117 3.26 -7.93 15.41
CA ILE A 117 3.23 -7.93 13.94
C ILE A 117 3.55 -6.54 13.39
N SER A 118 2.93 -5.49 13.96
CA SER A 118 3.16 -4.11 13.54
C SER A 118 4.61 -3.68 13.78
N HIS A 119 5.18 -4.07 14.92
CA HIS A 119 6.59 -3.79 15.24
C HIS A 119 7.54 -4.49 14.27
N LYS A 120 7.33 -5.79 13.99
CA LYS A 120 8.16 -6.55 13.05
C LYS A 120 8.10 -6.03 11.62
N LEU A 121 6.99 -5.45 11.19
CA LEU A 121 6.85 -4.89 9.84
C LEU A 121 7.48 -3.49 9.72
N ALA A 122 7.57 -2.74 10.82
CA ALA A 122 8.10 -1.38 10.85
C ALA A 122 9.60 -1.29 11.11
N ALA A 123 10.18 -2.29 11.77
CA ALA A 123 11.60 -2.39 12.07
C ALA A 123 12.39 -2.87 10.85
#